data_AF-A0A6J1QWW8-F1
#
_entry.id   AF-A0A6J1QWW8-F1
#
_cell.length_a   1.000
_cell.length_b   1.000
_cell.length_c   1.000
_cell.angle_alpha   90.00
_cell.angle_beta   90.00
_cell.angle_gamma   90.00
#
_symmetry.space_group_name_H-M   'P 1'
#
loop_
_entity.id
_entity.type
_entity.pdbx_description
1 polymer ?
#
loop_
_entity_poly.entity_id
_entity_poly.type
_entity_poly.pdbx_seq_one_letter_code
_entity_poly.pdbx_strand_id
1 'polypeptide(L)'
;MLERYKLLRQDFLSVAEPLIDSDALDQLKCNYAFEIDSKRKLSMVKDLKMFIRLLEKRNIMSYSDIEPFRYISKRYIHKPDLESKLEDYDSWLKTVPLLPSYKYQSDETSVLPSTSKSTGSESTCNSMCDLSQSSIESTAKLFSNSTQTLQCNSEHEEQCNLYKRKKLLQETVLLQVRDRLGRSWRDVARHLGIREYEIDAVQSKYPHDLKEQSYEILKIYMSQCNMEQWAINLIRALEKGRRRDLKELVEELILKDKNI
;
A
#
# COMPACT_ATOMS: atom_id res chain seq x y z
N MET A 1 -11.61 -16.71 -0.50
CA MET A 1 -11.34 -15.37 0.04
C MET A 1 -12.47 -14.40 -0.26
N LEU A 2 -12.43 -13.63 -1.35
CA LEU A 2 -13.32 -12.46 -1.54
C LEU A 2 -14.82 -12.74 -1.37
N GLU A 3 -15.33 -13.91 -1.76
CA GLU A 3 -16.78 -14.19 -1.61
C GLU A 3 -17.24 -14.29 -0.15
N ARG A 4 -16.46 -14.95 0.73
CA ARG A 4 -16.76 -14.96 2.17
C ARG A 4 -16.63 -13.58 2.79
N TYR A 5 -15.68 -12.75 2.32
CA TYR A 5 -15.56 -11.36 2.77
C TYR A 5 -16.79 -10.52 2.37
N LYS A 6 -17.30 -10.65 1.14
CA LYS A 6 -18.54 -9.98 0.71
C LYS A 6 -19.73 -10.36 1.59
N LEU A 7 -19.86 -11.65 1.91
CA LEU A 7 -20.92 -12.17 2.78
C LEU A 7 -20.77 -11.63 4.20
N LEU A 8 -19.59 -11.72 4.81
CA LEU A 8 -19.31 -11.12 6.13
C LEU A 8 -19.68 -9.63 6.17
N ARG A 9 -19.27 -8.84 5.17
CA ARG A 9 -19.60 -7.42 5.07
C ARG A 9 -21.11 -7.18 4.92
N GLN A 10 -21.83 -8.03 4.19
CA GLN A 10 -23.27 -7.91 4.01
C GLN A 10 -24.02 -8.22 5.31
N ASP A 11 -23.66 -9.32 5.99
CA ASP A 11 -24.15 -9.67 7.32
C ASP A 11 -23.86 -8.55 8.32
N PHE A 12 -22.60 -8.09 8.39
CA PHE A 12 -22.17 -7.00 9.25
C PHE A 12 -23.01 -5.74 9.04
N LEU A 13 -23.15 -5.27 7.80
CA LEU A 13 -23.96 -4.09 7.51
C LEU A 13 -25.43 -4.29 7.87
N SER A 14 -26.01 -5.48 7.65
CA SER A 14 -27.42 -5.72 8.01
C SER A 14 -27.70 -5.66 9.52
N VAL A 15 -26.69 -5.96 10.35
CA VAL A 15 -26.78 -5.85 11.82
C VAL A 15 -26.37 -4.46 12.33
N ALA A 16 -25.35 -3.85 11.71
CA ALA A 16 -24.70 -2.62 12.17
C ALA A 16 -25.38 -1.32 11.69
N GLU A 17 -25.82 -1.28 10.43
CA GLU A 17 -26.39 -0.09 9.80
C GLU A 17 -27.68 0.45 10.51
N PRO A 18 -28.55 -0.36 11.14
CA PRO A 18 -29.65 0.16 11.97
C PRO A 18 -29.28 0.46 13.44
N LEU A 19 -28.03 0.23 13.87
CA LEU A 19 -27.58 0.44 15.25
C LEU A 19 -26.57 1.59 15.42
N ILE A 20 -26.01 2.08 14.31
CA ILE A 20 -25.05 3.20 14.31
C ILE A 20 -25.79 4.47 13.92
N ASP A 21 -25.90 5.39 14.89
CA ASP A 21 -26.47 6.71 14.67
C ASP A 21 -25.48 7.67 14.01
N SER A 22 -25.90 8.92 13.80
CA SER A 22 -25.06 9.94 13.17
C SER A 22 -23.85 10.34 14.04
N ASP A 23 -23.96 10.30 15.36
CA ASP A 23 -22.86 10.67 16.26
C ASP A 23 -21.78 9.59 16.26
N ALA A 24 -22.17 8.32 16.40
CA ALA A 24 -21.27 7.18 16.24
C ALA A 24 -20.58 7.16 14.86
N LEU A 25 -21.31 7.50 13.79
CA LEU A 25 -20.74 7.62 12.45
C LEU A 25 -19.74 8.80 12.32
N ASP A 26 -19.99 9.93 12.98
CA ASP A 26 -19.08 11.08 12.99
C ASP A 26 -17.85 10.83 13.88
N GLN A 27 -18.00 10.15 15.03
CA GLN A 27 -16.87 9.63 15.80
C GLN A 27 -15.99 8.70 14.95
N LEU A 28 -16.59 7.79 14.18
CA LEU A 28 -15.86 6.91 13.27
C LEU A 28 -15.11 7.69 12.17
N LYS A 29 -15.73 8.73 11.59
CA LYS A 29 -15.04 9.63 10.64
C LYS A 29 -13.85 10.34 11.27
N CYS A 30 -13.94 10.74 12.54
CA CYS A 30 -12.86 11.38 13.29
C CYS A 30 -11.71 10.41 13.58
N ASN A 31 -12.00 9.20 14.06
CA ASN A 31 -10.98 8.19 14.40
C ASN A 31 -10.12 7.82 13.17
N TYR A 32 -10.77 7.56 12.03
CA TYR A 32 -10.09 7.21 10.78
C TYR A 32 -9.69 8.45 9.94
N ALA A 33 -9.76 9.67 10.49
CA ALA A 33 -9.54 10.90 9.72
C ALA A 33 -8.11 11.02 9.16
N PHE A 34 -7.12 10.54 9.91
CA PHE A 34 -5.71 10.54 9.54
C PHE A 34 -5.45 9.53 8.40
N GLU A 35 -5.84 8.26 8.58
CA GLU A 35 -5.65 7.19 7.61
C GLU A 35 -6.40 7.42 6.29
N ILE A 36 -7.60 8.01 6.37
CA ILE A 36 -8.40 8.33 5.19
C ILE A 36 -7.84 9.55 4.43
N ASP A 37 -7.02 10.40 5.06
CA ASP A 37 -6.43 11.65 4.54
C ASP A 37 -7.31 12.36 3.50
N SER A 38 -8.56 12.67 3.88
CA SER A 38 -9.48 13.36 2.98
C SER A 38 -10.73 13.90 3.67
N LYS A 39 -10.61 15.08 4.29
CA LYS A 39 -11.74 15.82 4.89
C LYS A 39 -12.96 15.91 3.93
N ARG A 40 -12.71 16.10 2.62
CA ARG A 40 -13.78 16.11 1.60
C ARG A 40 -14.47 14.76 1.40
N LYS A 41 -13.75 13.63 1.39
CA LYS A 41 -14.40 12.31 1.26
C LYS A 41 -15.16 11.92 2.53
N LEU A 42 -14.61 12.24 3.70
CA LEU A 42 -15.26 12.04 5.01
C LEU A 42 -16.58 12.81 5.11
N SER A 43 -16.59 14.09 4.71
CA SER A 43 -17.79 14.93 4.65
C SER A 43 -18.88 14.40 3.70
N MET A 44 -18.52 13.59 2.70
CA MET A 44 -19.48 12.97 1.78
C MET A 44 -20.09 11.65 2.29
N VAL A 45 -19.56 11.07 3.39
CA VAL A 45 -20.09 9.82 3.97
C VAL A 45 -21.35 10.11 4.79
N LYS A 46 -22.47 9.53 4.36
CA LYS A 46 -23.80 9.71 4.99
C LYS A 46 -24.28 8.50 5.80
N ASP A 47 -23.78 7.32 5.48
CA ASP A 47 -24.17 6.05 6.08
C ASP A 47 -22.93 5.16 6.33
N LEU A 48 -23.12 4.10 7.13
CA LEU A 48 -22.06 3.16 7.48
C LEU A 48 -21.51 2.44 6.24
N LYS A 49 -22.37 2.06 5.30
CA LYS A 49 -22.00 1.41 4.03
C LYS A 49 -21.09 2.27 3.15
N MET A 50 -21.25 3.59 3.12
CA MET A 50 -20.34 4.54 2.49
C MET A 50 -19.03 4.66 3.26
N PHE A 51 -19.05 4.57 4.59
CA PHE A 51 -17.85 4.58 5.42
C PHE A 51 -16.99 3.33 5.19
N ILE A 52 -17.57 2.13 5.30
CA ILE A 52 -16.90 0.86 5.02
C ILE A 52 -16.31 0.84 3.60
N ARG A 53 -17.09 1.29 2.59
CA ARG A 53 -16.61 1.44 1.20
C ARG A 53 -15.50 2.48 1.03
N LEU A 54 -15.31 3.41 1.97
CA LEU A 54 -14.21 4.38 1.97
C LEU A 54 -12.94 3.77 2.57
N LEU A 55 -13.06 2.97 3.64
CA LEU A 55 -11.96 2.19 4.21
C LEU A 55 -11.41 1.17 3.20
N GLU A 56 -12.28 0.40 2.53
CA GLU A 56 -11.92 -0.50 1.43
C GLU A 56 -11.14 0.23 0.33
N LYS A 57 -11.64 1.40 -0.12
CA LYS A 57 -10.99 2.23 -1.16
C LYS A 57 -9.69 2.92 -0.70
N ARG A 58 -9.36 2.86 0.58
CA ARG A 58 -8.09 3.35 1.14
C ARG A 58 -7.14 2.21 1.52
N ASN A 59 -7.54 0.95 1.36
CA ASN A 59 -6.81 -0.23 1.85
C ASN A 59 -6.58 -0.20 3.38
N ILE A 60 -7.52 0.41 4.12
CA ILE A 60 -7.60 0.37 5.59
C ILE A 60 -8.41 -0.87 6.04
N MET A 61 -9.23 -1.42 5.15
CA MET A 61 -9.99 -2.65 5.37
C MET A 61 -9.78 -3.58 4.17
N SER A 62 -9.61 -4.87 4.45
CA SER A 62 -9.27 -5.92 3.49
C SER A 62 -10.04 -7.20 3.79
N TYR A 63 -9.99 -8.19 2.88
CA TYR A 63 -10.38 -9.57 3.20
C TYR A 63 -9.42 -10.23 4.20
N SER A 64 -8.22 -9.68 4.38
CA SER A 64 -7.17 -10.14 5.30
C SER A 64 -7.09 -9.31 6.59
N ASP A 65 -7.76 -8.17 6.63
CA ASP A 65 -7.75 -7.22 7.75
C ASP A 65 -9.18 -6.70 7.98
N ILE A 66 -9.78 -7.24 9.04
CA ILE A 66 -11.13 -6.95 9.50
C ILE A 66 -11.12 -6.22 10.86
N GLU A 67 -9.97 -5.71 11.32
CA GLU A 67 -9.89 -4.98 12.60
C GLU A 67 -10.86 -3.80 12.70
N PRO A 68 -11.16 -3.02 11.63
CA PRO A 68 -12.18 -1.98 11.73
C PRO A 68 -13.61 -2.55 11.93
N PHE A 69 -13.92 -3.79 11.48
CA PHE A 69 -15.19 -4.44 11.84
C PHE A 69 -15.20 -4.84 13.32
N ARG A 70 -14.11 -5.40 13.85
CA ARG A 70 -13.98 -5.71 15.30
C ARG A 70 -14.10 -4.46 16.16
N TYR A 71 -13.42 -3.37 15.78
CA TYR A 71 -13.50 -2.08 16.45
C TYR A 71 -14.95 -1.56 16.51
N ILE A 72 -15.65 -1.57 15.38
CA ILE A 72 -17.04 -1.10 15.30
C ILE A 72 -17.99 -2.03 16.08
N SER A 73 -17.81 -3.36 15.98
CA SER A 73 -18.54 -4.38 16.74
C SER A 73 -18.44 -4.11 18.24
N LYS A 74 -17.20 -4.06 18.75
CA LYS A 74 -16.87 -3.94 20.17
C LYS A 74 -17.21 -2.59 20.80
N ARG A 75 -17.20 -1.50 20.02
CA ARG A 75 -17.41 -0.13 20.55
C ARG A 75 -18.83 0.40 20.40
N TYR A 76 -19.60 -0.06 19.42
CA TYR A 76 -20.93 0.48 19.14
C TYR A 76 -22.03 -0.60 19.16
N ILE A 77 -21.77 -1.80 18.65
CA ILE A 77 -22.84 -2.79 18.39
C ILE A 77 -23.07 -3.74 19.57
N HIS A 78 -22.00 -4.20 20.24
CA HIS A 78 -22.05 -5.07 21.42
C HIS A 78 -22.88 -6.38 21.27
N LYS A 79 -23.05 -6.90 20.05
CA LYS A 79 -23.83 -8.13 19.79
C LYS A 79 -22.93 -9.37 19.68
N PRO A 80 -23.16 -10.43 20.50
CA PRO A 80 -22.33 -11.64 20.45
C PRO A 80 -22.47 -12.43 19.15
N ASP A 81 -23.63 -12.40 18.48
CA ASP A 81 -23.86 -13.01 17.15
C ASP A 81 -23.00 -12.38 16.04
N LEU A 82 -22.59 -11.12 16.21
CA LEU A 82 -21.69 -10.46 15.27
C LEU A 82 -20.23 -10.81 15.57
N GLU A 83 -19.84 -10.83 16.84
CA GLU A 83 -18.48 -11.19 17.24
C GLU A 83 -18.16 -12.67 16.95
N SER A 84 -19.13 -13.59 17.11
CA SER A 84 -18.96 -14.99 16.70
C SER A 84 -18.73 -15.12 15.19
N LYS A 85 -19.44 -14.35 14.35
CA LYS A 85 -19.22 -14.32 12.90
C LYS A 85 -17.85 -13.75 12.52
N LEU A 86 -17.32 -12.80 13.30
CA LEU A 86 -15.97 -12.27 13.12
C LEU A 86 -14.91 -13.30 13.54
N GLU A 87 -15.08 -13.99 14.67
CA GLU A 87 -14.20 -15.09 15.08
C GLU A 87 -14.26 -16.30 14.14
N ASP A 88 -15.44 -16.68 13.64
CA ASP A 88 -15.61 -17.74 12.63
C ASP A 88 -14.89 -17.38 11.33
N TYR A 89 -14.91 -16.11 10.93
CA TYR A 89 -14.16 -15.63 9.77
C TYR A 89 -12.65 -15.63 10.01
N ASP A 90 -12.19 -15.21 11.19
CA ASP A 90 -10.78 -15.27 11.60
C ASP A 90 -10.27 -16.72 11.73
N SER A 91 -11.08 -17.61 12.28
CA SER A 91 -10.84 -19.05 12.36
C SER A 91 -10.78 -19.67 10.96
N TRP A 92 -11.65 -19.24 10.05
CA TRP A 92 -11.60 -19.61 8.65
C TRP A 92 -10.35 -19.06 7.92
N LEU A 93 -9.93 -17.82 8.20
CA LEU A 93 -8.66 -17.28 7.68
C LEU A 93 -7.43 -18.08 8.17
N LYS A 94 -7.46 -18.56 9.43
CA LYS A 94 -6.39 -19.40 10.01
C LYS A 94 -6.37 -20.84 9.49
N THR A 95 -7.48 -21.34 8.92
CA THR A 95 -7.64 -22.75 8.50
C THR A 95 -7.61 -22.99 7.00
N VAL A 96 -7.75 -21.94 6.18
CA VAL A 96 -7.36 -22.03 4.76
C VAL A 96 -5.84 -21.84 4.67
N PRO A 97 -5.11 -22.65 3.88
CA PRO A 97 -3.71 -22.39 3.57
C PRO A 97 -3.58 -21.05 2.83
N LEU A 98 -3.09 -20.01 3.52
CA LEU A 98 -3.07 -18.64 3.02
C LEU A 98 -1.71 -17.96 3.22
N LEU A 99 -1.26 -17.36 2.11
CA LEU A 99 -0.26 -16.31 1.96
C LEU A 99 -0.10 -15.44 3.24
N PRO A 100 1.13 -15.20 3.73
CA PRO A 100 1.36 -14.64 5.07
C PRO A 100 0.59 -13.34 5.36
N SER A 101 -0.26 -13.40 6.39
CA SER A 101 -0.89 -12.23 7.00
C SER A 101 -0.08 -11.79 8.22
N TYR A 102 0.34 -10.52 8.22
CA TYR A 102 1.18 -9.93 9.26
C TYR A 102 0.33 -9.59 10.50
N LYS A 103 0.61 -10.23 11.64
CA LYS A 103 0.20 -9.70 12.95
C LYS A 103 1.37 -8.97 13.60
N TYR A 104 1.29 -7.65 13.64
CA TYR A 104 2.01 -6.89 14.66
C TYR A 104 1.33 -7.11 16.01
N GLN A 105 2.13 -7.42 17.03
CA GLN A 105 1.66 -7.47 18.42
C GLN A 105 1.76 -6.05 19.01
N SER A 106 0.63 -5.51 19.43
CA SER A 106 0.53 -4.15 19.98
C SER A 106 0.41 -4.20 21.50
N ASP A 107 1.55 -4.07 22.18
CA ASP A 107 1.59 -3.93 23.65
C ASP A 107 1.69 -2.44 24.03
N GLU A 108 0.60 -1.86 24.53
CA GLU A 108 0.65 -0.62 25.32
C GLU A 108 0.86 -0.96 26.80
N THR A 109 1.85 -0.34 27.46
CA THR A 109 1.75 0.10 28.86
C THR A 109 2.75 1.24 29.11
N SER A 110 2.33 2.24 29.89
CA SER A 110 3.07 3.47 30.17
C SER A 110 3.96 3.39 31.42
N VAL A 111 5.10 4.09 31.40
CA VAL A 111 5.76 4.62 32.61
C VAL A 111 6.42 5.98 32.29
N LEU A 112 6.19 7.00 33.12
CA LEU A 112 6.89 8.30 33.13
C LEU A 112 8.15 8.23 34.02
N PRO A 113 9.18 9.05 33.77
CA PRO A 113 9.46 10.08 34.76
C PRO A 113 10.03 11.42 34.22
N SER A 114 9.82 12.47 34.99
CA SER A 114 10.60 13.73 34.99
C SER A 114 11.45 13.76 36.28
N THR A 115 12.50 14.57 36.50
CA THR A 115 13.01 15.83 35.89
C THR A 115 14.52 15.93 36.33
N SER A 116 15.40 16.92 36.08
CA SER A 116 15.42 18.25 35.43
C SER A 116 16.90 18.68 35.24
N LYS A 117 17.15 19.82 34.56
CA LYS A 117 18.37 20.69 34.67
C LYS A 117 19.69 20.10 34.10
N SER A 118 20.66 20.87 33.57
CA SER A 118 20.72 22.30 33.18
C SER A 118 21.99 22.61 32.34
N THR A 119 21.94 23.66 31.49
CA THR A 119 23.05 24.57 31.04
C THR A 119 24.29 24.06 30.24
N GLY A 120 24.74 24.89 29.27
CA GLY A 120 26.05 24.85 28.57
C GLY A 120 26.05 23.99 27.29
N SER A 121 26.27 24.45 26.04
CA SER A 121 27.14 25.45 25.37
C SER A 121 28.47 24.86 24.85
N GLU A 122 28.76 25.09 23.56
CA GLU A 122 30.05 24.86 22.84
C GLU A 122 30.55 23.39 22.73
N SER A 123 31.45 23.00 21.80
CA SER A 123 31.81 23.51 20.46
C SER A 123 32.64 22.46 19.65
N THR A 124 32.82 22.72 18.34
CA THR A 124 33.94 22.30 17.43
C THR A 124 34.43 20.83 17.26
N CYS A 125 34.13 20.26 16.08
CA CYS A 125 35.00 19.54 15.10
C CYS A 125 35.92 18.33 15.41
N ASN A 126 36.06 17.45 14.38
CA ASN A 126 37.16 16.52 14.05
C ASN A 126 37.40 15.33 15.03
N SER A 127 37.91 14.15 14.65
CA SER A 127 38.70 13.72 13.47
C SER A 127 38.46 12.23 13.12
N MET A 128 38.98 11.76 11.98
CA MET A 128 39.17 10.33 11.66
C MET A 128 40.33 9.70 12.45
N CYS A 129 40.38 8.36 12.52
CA CYS A 129 41.60 7.55 12.55
C CYS A 129 41.31 6.10 12.09
N ASP A 130 42.35 5.38 11.65
CA ASP A 130 42.25 4.19 10.78
C ASP A 130 42.65 2.82 11.42
N LEU A 131 42.05 1.76 10.86
CA LEU A 131 42.65 0.49 10.41
C LEU A 131 43.76 -0.24 11.23
N SER A 132 43.48 -1.50 11.61
CA SER A 132 44.30 -2.74 11.41
C SER A 132 43.54 -3.92 12.05
N GLN A 133 43.23 -5.08 11.45
CA GLN A 133 44.02 -6.10 10.71
C GLN A 133 45.08 -6.87 11.52
N SER A 134 44.75 -8.11 11.88
CA SER A 134 45.65 -9.29 11.83
C SER A 134 44.82 -10.59 11.81
N SER A 135 45.43 -11.72 11.43
CA SER A 135 44.77 -13.01 11.13
C SER A 135 45.46 -14.19 11.85
N ILE A 136 45.15 -15.44 11.44
CA ILE A 136 45.76 -16.75 11.81
C ILE A 136 45.04 -17.39 13.03
N GLU A 137 44.26 -18.47 12.92
CA GLU A 137 44.55 -19.89 12.57
C GLU A 137 45.37 -20.68 13.61
N SER A 138 45.12 -21.97 13.94
CA SER A 138 44.03 -22.90 13.56
C SER A 138 43.95 -24.10 14.54
N THR A 139 43.04 -25.05 14.28
CA THR A 139 43.09 -26.48 14.68
C THR A 139 42.61 -26.93 16.08
N ALA A 140 41.31 -27.27 16.17
CA ALA A 140 40.75 -28.54 16.71
C ALA A 140 40.83 -28.85 18.25
N LYS A 141 39.97 -29.70 18.86
CA LYS A 141 38.91 -30.61 18.37
C LYS A 141 37.97 -31.10 19.51
N LEU A 142 36.76 -31.59 19.15
CA LEU A 142 35.84 -32.46 19.95
C LEU A 142 35.05 -31.79 21.12
N PHE A 143 33.81 -32.18 21.49
CA PHE A 143 32.88 -33.23 21.00
C PHE A 143 31.38 -32.75 21.01
N SER A 144 30.49 -33.54 20.40
CA SER A 144 29.03 -33.35 20.18
C SER A 144 28.17 -33.28 21.47
N ASN A 145 26.89 -32.83 21.51
CA ASN A 145 25.70 -33.11 20.66
C ASN A 145 24.80 -31.84 20.57
N SER A 146 24.22 -31.39 19.45
CA SER A 146 23.34 -32.02 18.43
C SER A 146 21.84 -32.08 18.77
N THR A 147 21.08 -31.08 18.29
CA THR A 147 19.67 -31.23 17.89
C THR A 147 19.40 -30.40 16.62
N GLN A 148 18.42 -30.81 15.82
CA GLN A 148 18.11 -30.24 14.50
C GLN A 148 17.13 -29.06 14.59
N THR A 149 17.08 -28.20 13.56
CA THR A 149 15.92 -28.10 12.65
C THR A 149 16.32 -27.30 11.39
N LEU A 150 15.87 -27.74 10.23
CA LEU A 150 16.11 -27.08 8.94
C LEU A 150 14.93 -26.16 8.56
N GLN A 151 15.27 -24.99 8.02
CA GLN A 151 14.64 -24.40 6.82
C GLN A 151 13.12 -24.14 6.84
N CYS A 152 12.74 -22.90 7.17
CA CYS A 152 11.47 -22.28 6.73
C CYS A 152 11.72 -20.78 6.46
N ASN A 153 11.75 -20.37 5.19
CA ASN A 153 12.13 -19.01 4.77
C ASN A 153 11.51 -18.52 3.43
N SER A 154 10.73 -19.32 2.70
CA SER A 154 10.33 -19.02 1.32
C SER A 154 9.14 -18.05 1.17
N GLU A 155 7.99 -18.38 1.76
CA GLU A 155 6.70 -17.77 1.38
C GLU A 155 6.57 -16.28 1.76
N HIS A 156 7.36 -15.82 2.74
CA HIS A 156 7.37 -14.42 3.16
C HIS A 156 8.17 -13.51 2.22
N GLU A 157 9.09 -14.08 1.41
CA GLU A 157 9.73 -13.36 0.32
C GLU A 157 8.75 -13.15 -0.84
N GLU A 158 7.95 -14.17 -1.19
CA GLU A 158 7.14 -14.18 -2.42
C GLU A 158 6.14 -13.04 -2.52
N GLN A 159 5.37 -12.74 -1.46
CA GLN A 159 4.34 -11.69 -1.52
C GLN A 159 4.95 -10.27 -1.53
N CYS A 160 6.06 -10.07 -0.79
CA CYS A 160 6.86 -8.86 -0.86
C CYS A 160 7.49 -8.70 -2.25
N ASN A 161 8.02 -9.78 -2.81
CA ASN A 161 8.53 -9.83 -4.18
C ASN A 161 7.43 -9.56 -5.20
N LEU A 162 6.18 -9.98 -5.00
CA LEU A 162 5.08 -9.75 -5.94
C LEU A 162 4.62 -8.28 -5.96
N TYR A 163 4.56 -7.60 -4.81
CA TYR A 163 4.35 -6.14 -4.78
C TYR A 163 5.54 -5.38 -5.41
N LYS A 164 6.77 -5.74 -5.00
CA LYS A 164 8.03 -5.18 -5.51
C LYS A 164 8.15 -5.37 -7.02
N ARG A 165 7.77 -6.53 -7.55
CA ARG A 165 7.76 -6.89 -8.97
C ARG A 165 6.67 -6.13 -9.75
N LYS A 166 5.45 -6.01 -9.24
CA LYS A 166 4.42 -5.14 -9.84
C LYS A 166 4.86 -3.67 -9.92
N LYS A 167 5.55 -3.18 -8.88
CA LYS A 167 6.12 -1.82 -8.84
C LYS A 167 7.29 -1.68 -9.83
N LEU A 168 8.19 -2.67 -9.90
CA LEU A 168 9.28 -2.73 -10.88
C LEU A 168 8.75 -2.82 -12.33
N LEU A 169 7.62 -3.52 -12.57
CA LEU A 169 6.96 -3.54 -13.88
C LEU A 169 6.39 -2.16 -14.23
N GLN A 170 5.66 -1.53 -13.31
CA GLN A 170 5.16 -0.16 -13.49
C GLN A 170 6.30 0.82 -13.80
N GLU A 171 7.40 0.74 -13.04
CA GLU A 171 8.59 1.55 -13.26
C GLU A 171 9.24 1.25 -14.61
N THR A 172 9.53 -0.01 -14.92
CA THR A 172 10.12 -0.45 -16.20
C THR A 172 9.30 0.00 -17.41
N VAL A 173 7.98 -0.16 -17.37
CA VAL A 173 7.05 0.34 -18.39
C VAL A 173 7.15 1.86 -18.50
N LEU A 174 7.15 2.57 -17.37
CA LEU A 174 7.23 4.03 -17.34
C LEU A 174 8.59 4.55 -17.87
N LEU A 175 9.70 3.83 -17.62
CA LEU A 175 11.00 4.12 -18.21
C LEU A 175 11.00 3.87 -19.73
N GLN A 176 10.43 2.75 -20.21
CA GLN A 176 10.37 2.45 -21.64
C GLN A 176 9.43 3.39 -22.42
N VAL A 177 8.33 3.85 -21.81
CA VAL A 177 7.37 4.75 -22.45
C VAL A 177 7.91 6.18 -22.48
N ARG A 178 8.47 6.74 -21.39
CA ARG A 178 8.92 8.16 -21.35
C ARG A 178 9.94 8.48 -22.46
N ASP A 179 10.85 7.55 -22.73
CA ASP A 179 11.94 7.71 -23.69
C ASP A 179 11.46 7.69 -25.15
N ARG A 180 10.22 7.23 -25.39
CA ARG A 180 9.62 7.07 -26.73
C ARG A 180 8.35 7.91 -26.94
N LEU A 181 7.74 8.44 -25.88
CA LEU A 181 6.47 9.18 -25.92
C LEU A 181 6.59 10.49 -26.71
N GLY A 182 7.71 11.21 -26.51
CA GLY A 182 8.05 12.41 -27.29
C GLY A 182 6.94 13.47 -27.26
N ARG A 183 6.74 14.20 -28.37
CA ARG A 183 5.75 15.30 -28.44
C ARG A 183 4.30 14.89 -28.15
N SER A 184 3.97 13.60 -28.25
CA SER A 184 2.62 13.07 -27.97
C SER A 184 2.25 13.06 -26.48
N TRP A 185 3.16 13.42 -25.57
CA TRP A 185 2.95 13.31 -24.12
C TRP A 185 1.71 14.06 -23.62
N ARG A 186 1.39 15.25 -24.18
CA ARG A 186 0.18 16.00 -23.79
C ARG A 186 -1.11 15.30 -24.18
N ASP A 187 -1.17 14.79 -25.40
CA ASP A 187 -2.37 14.13 -25.90
C ASP A 187 -2.63 12.83 -25.14
N VAL A 188 -1.56 12.12 -24.77
CA VAL A 188 -1.66 10.97 -23.88
C VAL A 188 -2.07 11.42 -22.47
N ALA A 189 -1.51 12.50 -21.90
CA ALA A 189 -1.92 13.03 -20.59
C ALA A 189 -3.41 13.37 -20.50
N ARG A 190 -3.97 14.03 -21.52
CA ARG A 190 -5.40 14.32 -21.63
C ARG A 190 -6.24 13.04 -21.69
N HIS A 191 -5.80 12.03 -22.42
CA HIS A 191 -6.47 10.73 -22.48
C HIS A 191 -6.31 9.87 -21.21
N LEU A 192 -5.27 10.12 -20.40
CA LEU A 192 -5.10 9.58 -19.04
C LEU A 192 -5.99 10.29 -18.00
N GLY A 193 -6.64 11.39 -18.37
CA GLY A 193 -7.52 12.17 -17.48
C GLY A 193 -6.82 13.18 -16.58
N ILE A 194 -5.55 13.47 -16.84
CA ILE A 194 -4.79 14.52 -16.13
C ILE A 194 -5.36 15.89 -16.54
N ARG A 195 -5.46 16.83 -15.59
CA ARG A 195 -6.09 18.13 -15.82
C ARG A 195 -5.13 19.05 -16.58
N GLU A 196 -5.64 19.89 -17.47
CA GLU A 196 -4.80 20.72 -18.36
C GLU A 196 -3.82 21.62 -17.57
N TYR A 197 -4.21 22.13 -16.39
CA TYR A 197 -3.30 22.91 -15.54
C TYR A 197 -2.10 22.10 -15.00
N GLU A 198 -2.25 20.78 -14.83
CA GLU A 198 -1.16 19.88 -14.42
C GLU A 198 -0.23 19.61 -15.61
N ILE A 199 -0.78 19.54 -16.83
CA ILE A 199 -0.04 19.42 -18.10
C ILE A 199 0.80 20.69 -18.33
N ASP A 200 0.20 21.88 -18.19
CA ASP A 200 0.91 23.15 -18.37
C ASP A 200 1.95 23.37 -17.27
N ALA A 201 1.68 22.99 -16.02
CA ALA A 201 2.67 23.03 -14.94
C ALA A 201 3.89 22.13 -15.23
N VAL A 202 3.68 20.92 -15.76
CA VAL A 202 4.79 20.03 -16.19
C VAL A 202 5.56 20.64 -17.36
N GLN A 203 4.88 21.26 -18.34
CA GLN A 203 5.56 21.98 -19.42
C GLN A 203 6.45 23.10 -18.86
N SER A 204 5.90 23.96 -17.99
CA SER A 204 6.63 25.09 -17.41
C SER A 204 7.81 24.67 -16.54
N LYS A 205 7.72 23.51 -15.88
CA LYS A 205 8.78 22.93 -15.04
C LYS A 205 9.94 22.35 -15.87
N TYR A 206 9.65 21.78 -17.04
CA TYR A 206 10.63 21.07 -17.88
C TYR A 206 10.60 21.54 -19.35
N PRO A 207 10.72 22.85 -19.67
CA PRO A 207 10.29 23.41 -20.96
C PRO A 207 10.92 22.81 -22.22
N HIS A 208 12.18 22.35 -22.12
CA HIS A 208 12.94 21.80 -23.25
C HIS A 208 13.14 20.27 -23.19
N ASP A 209 12.73 19.61 -22.10
CA ASP A 209 12.96 18.18 -21.90
C ASP A 209 11.68 17.36 -22.10
N LEU A 210 11.52 16.81 -23.31
CA LEU A 210 10.38 15.95 -23.65
C LEU A 210 10.36 14.63 -22.86
N LYS A 211 11.51 14.16 -22.36
CA LYS A 211 11.60 12.92 -21.57
C LYS A 211 11.11 13.16 -20.15
N GLU A 212 11.56 14.23 -19.50
CA GLU A 212 11.09 14.59 -18.15
C GLU A 212 9.63 15.08 -18.16
N GLN A 213 9.20 15.80 -19.19
CA GLN A 213 7.77 16.09 -19.40
C GLN A 213 6.92 14.80 -19.48
N SER A 214 7.41 13.80 -20.23
CA SER A 214 6.74 12.49 -20.34
C SER A 214 6.79 11.70 -19.02
N TYR A 215 7.93 11.71 -18.34
CA TYR A 215 8.18 10.99 -17.08
C TYR A 215 7.28 11.52 -15.95
N GLU A 216 7.26 12.83 -15.72
CA GLU A 216 6.49 13.44 -14.64
C GLU A 216 4.97 13.25 -14.86
N ILE A 217 4.49 13.34 -16.10
CA ILE A 217 3.09 13.03 -16.45
C ILE A 217 2.72 11.57 -16.17
N LEU A 218 3.56 10.62 -16.59
CA LEU A 218 3.31 9.20 -16.31
C LEU A 218 3.38 8.92 -14.80
N LYS A 219 4.27 9.60 -14.07
CA LYS A 219 4.43 9.49 -12.62
C LYS A 219 3.25 10.08 -11.85
N ILE A 220 2.72 11.22 -12.27
CA ILE A 220 1.44 11.79 -11.78
C ILE A 220 0.31 10.78 -11.99
N TYR A 221 0.21 10.20 -13.19
CA TYR A 221 -0.79 9.17 -13.51
C TYR A 221 -0.67 7.90 -12.64
N MET A 222 0.54 7.32 -12.49
CA MET A 222 0.74 6.14 -11.64
C MET A 222 0.39 6.45 -10.17
N SER A 223 0.67 7.66 -9.68
CA SER A 223 0.34 8.09 -8.32
C SER A 223 -1.17 8.27 -8.09
N GLN A 224 -1.96 8.41 -9.16
CA GLN A 224 -3.43 8.57 -9.10
C GLN A 224 -4.19 7.28 -9.42
N CYS A 225 -3.55 6.25 -9.96
CA CYS A 225 -4.20 5.04 -10.47
C CYS A 225 -4.16 3.82 -9.53
N ASN A 226 -5.14 2.94 -9.72
CA ASN A 226 -5.19 1.62 -9.07
C ASN A 226 -4.21 0.65 -9.78
N MET A 227 -3.44 -0.12 -8.98
CA MET A 227 -2.52 -1.18 -9.45
C MET A 227 -3.15 -2.24 -10.37
N GLU A 228 -4.47 -2.41 -10.36
CA GLU A 228 -5.18 -3.35 -11.25
C GLU A 228 -5.61 -2.74 -12.59
N GLN A 229 -5.70 -1.40 -12.69
CA GLN A 229 -6.32 -0.70 -13.83
C GLN A 229 -5.39 0.27 -14.56
N TRP A 230 -4.24 0.64 -13.98
CA TRP A 230 -3.25 1.53 -14.61
C TRP A 230 -2.83 1.04 -16.00
N ALA A 231 -2.68 -0.27 -16.20
CA ALA A 231 -2.26 -0.85 -17.47
C ALA A 231 -3.34 -0.67 -18.55
N ILE A 232 -4.58 -1.07 -18.25
CA ILE A 232 -5.72 -1.00 -19.18
C ILE A 232 -5.99 0.46 -19.60
N ASN A 233 -5.91 1.39 -18.64
CA ASN A 233 -6.12 2.81 -18.90
C ASN A 233 -4.93 3.44 -19.66
N LEU A 234 -3.68 3.02 -19.40
CA LEU A 234 -2.50 3.48 -20.14
C LEU A 234 -2.52 2.99 -21.59
N ILE A 235 -2.77 1.71 -21.81
CA ILE A 235 -2.97 1.08 -23.13
C ILE A 235 -4.03 1.84 -23.94
N ARG A 236 -5.19 2.11 -23.33
CA ARG A 236 -6.29 2.87 -23.93
C ARG A 236 -5.91 4.33 -24.24
N ALA A 237 -5.10 4.98 -23.38
CA ALA A 237 -4.67 6.35 -23.60
C ALA A 237 -3.59 6.47 -24.69
N LEU A 238 -2.66 5.52 -24.78
CA LEU A 238 -1.68 5.42 -25.87
C LEU A 238 -2.36 5.16 -27.21
N GLU A 239 -3.37 4.27 -27.24
CA GLU A 239 -4.19 3.99 -28.42
C GLU A 239 -4.95 5.23 -28.92
N LYS A 240 -5.62 5.96 -28.03
CA LYS A 240 -6.29 7.24 -28.37
C LYS A 240 -5.29 8.34 -28.76
N GLY A 241 -4.11 8.37 -28.12
CA GLY A 241 -2.97 9.20 -28.48
C GLY A 241 -2.26 8.79 -29.79
N ARG A 242 -2.82 7.82 -30.54
CA ARG A 242 -2.30 7.29 -31.82
C ARG A 242 -0.94 6.60 -31.73
N ARG A 243 -0.47 6.27 -30.53
CA ARG A 243 0.81 5.58 -30.27
C ARG A 243 0.59 4.08 -30.08
N ARG A 244 0.17 3.40 -31.16
CA ARG A 244 -0.01 1.94 -31.18
C ARG A 244 1.30 1.20 -30.94
N ASP A 245 2.41 1.74 -31.44
CA ASP A 245 3.78 1.29 -31.16
C ASP A 245 4.10 1.22 -29.66
N LEU A 246 3.58 2.16 -28.87
CA LEU A 246 3.73 2.16 -27.41
C LEU A 246 2.68 1.31 -26.70
N LYS A 247 1.46 1.21 -27.25
CA LYS A 247 0.43 0.27 -26.78
C LYS A 247 0.98 -1.17 -26.83
N GLU A 248 1.48 -1.58 -27.99
CA GLU A 248 2.03 -2.91 -28.26
C GLU A 248 3.26 -3.18 -27.37
N LEU A 249 4.16 -2.21 -27.19
CA LEU A 249 5.29 -2.32 -26.27
C LEU A 249 4.86 -2.51 -24.80
N VAL A 250 3.82 -1.80 -24.34
CA VAL A 250 3.28 -1.96 -22.98
C VAL A 250 2.60 -3.31 -22.80
N GLU A 251 1.83 -3.76 -23.79
CA GLU A 251 1.21 -5.09 -23.81
C GLU A 251 2.25 -6.21 -23.81
N GLU A 252 3.33 -6.09 -24.59
CA GLU A 252 4.45 -7.02 -24.63
C GLU A 252 5.20 -7.11 -23.27
N LEU A 253 5.48 -5.97 -22.63
CA LEU A 253 6.12 -5.93 -21.31
C LEU A 253 5.25 -6.61 -20.23
N ILE A 254 3.94 -6.39 -20.26
CA ILE A 254 2.98 -7.03 -19.34
C ILE A 254 2.82 -8.54 -19.63
N LEU A 255 2.95 -8.96 -20.90
CA LEU A 255 2.94 -10.38 -21.28
C LEU A 255 4.22 -11.10 -20.85
N LYS A 256 5.39 -10.44 -20.99
CA LYS A 256 6.67 -10.97 -20.50
C LYS A 256 6.66 -11.18 -18.99
N ASP A 257 6.11 -10.24 -18.21
CA ASP A 257 5.99 -10.39 -16.75
C ASP A 257 5.02 -11.49 -16.30
N LYS A 258 4.15 -12.01 -17.18
CA LYS A 258 3.25 -13.14 -16.87
C LYS A 258 3.84 -14.51 -17.19
N ASN A 259 4.97 -14.55 -17.91
CA ASN A 259 5.61 -15.77 -18.40
C ASN A 259 6.93 -16.08 -17.65
N ILE A 260 7.17 -15.42 -16.52
CA ILE A 260 8.37 -15.46 -15.66
C ILE A 260 7.91 -15.50 -14.21
#